data_AF-A0AA37HZD6-F1
#
_entry.id   AF-A0AA37HZD6-F1
#
_cell.length_a   1.000
_cell.length_b   1.000
_cell.length_c   1.000
_cell.angle_alpha   90.00
_cell.angle_beta   90.00
_cell.angle_gamma   90.00
#
_symmetry.space_group_name_H-M   'P 1'
#
loop_
_entity.id
_entity.type
_entity.pdbx_description
1 polymer ?
#
loop_
_entity_poly.entity_id
_entity_poly.type
_entity_poly.pdbx_seq_one_letter_code
_entity_poly.pdbx_strand_id
1 'polypeptide(L)'
;MISVDDLYPKNGDLGTAISTAIDNASKKDDEVEVVFSKGKTYTFYRSIVVRNHTTINGNGCTIRFNTQPQTHAMYIYNSFITNRKCVSTDGTINHFTRTLYATKDITVKNINFECEGDNEFWFNVNSERGIIGLYGVDGLKIENCSFNQLQRNTPLWIGNIKNAEISKCKFIENFSNKGQESSCGAIWTNIGSYLDTVSIHDNEFTNYRDESISIFSDGNESNRYVDKVDIYKNVFNSRYYAITVYSGGVSGSVSIHDNTFNDFDCKTNPLAIEGEGGIRKLEVRSNRFLRANESSVMDFVAKPTIDSLLFDSNEVKNGNIAYSYLPTITKYCSIQSNYLANASTILSISCKMPIYVEKNIFAVISAKNKCLFNINNGQEQDYIRNNTFDIRKSDGVMLLSQYGYSECQNRLTFTSNIVKFRQTSTPFFHNDEKGKKITVNISNNKITGIKGKLLTSRIISKQ
;
A
#
# COMPACT_ATOMS: atom_id res chain seq x y z
N MET A 1 4.58 12.24 35.63
CA MET A 1 3.26 11.59 35.38
C MET A 1 2.13 12.59 35.61
N ILE A 2 1.19 12.69 34.66
CA ILE A 2 0.00 13.54 34.69
C ILE A 2 -1.23 12.61 34.69
N SER A 3 -2.04 12.66 35.76
CA SER A 3 -3.32 11.96 35.84
C SER A 3 -4.42 12.82 35.21
N VAL A 4 -5.15 12.29 34.24
CA VAL A 4 -6.25 13.03 33.58
C VAL A 4 -7.42 13.27 34.52
N ASP A 5 -7.68 12.37 35.47
CA ASP A 5 -8.77 12.52 36.43
C ASP A 5 -8.54 13.68 37.40
N ASP A 6 -7.28 14.01 37.71
CA ASP A 6 -6.92 15.14 38.57
C ASP A 6 -7.15 16.50 37.90
N LEU A 7 -7.40 16.50 36.58
CA LEU A 7 -7.66 17.69 35.77
C LEU A 7 -9.16 18.03 35.64
N TYR A 8 -10.09 17.20 36.17
CA TYR A 8 -11.55 17.32 35.94
C TYR A 8 -12.37 17.79 37.17
N PRO A 9 -13.29 18.77 37.06
CA PRO A 9 -13.15 20.09 36.44
C PRO A 9 -12.92 21.20 37.49
N LYS A 10 -11.79 21.91 37.37
CA LYS A 10 -11.68 23.32 37.80
C LYS A 10 -11.82 24.18 36.52
N ASN A 11 -13.05 24.41 36.07
CA ASN A 11 -13.47 25.33 34.98
C ASN A 11 -12.58 25.33 33.71
N GLY A 12 -12.77 24.37 32.79
CA GLY A 12 -12.12 24.40 31.46
C GLY A 12 -12.37 23.17 30.58
N ASP A 13 -12.00 23.25 29.30
CA ASP A 13 -11.94 22.11 28.37
C ASP A 13 -10.77 21.18 28.72
N LEU A 14 -11.03 19.87 28.78
CA LEU A 14 -10.06 18.88 29.24
C LEU A 14 -8.84 18.74 28.30
N GLY A 15 -9.01 18.93 26.98
CA GLY A 15 -7.89 18.92 26.04
C GLY A 15 -6.90 20.07 26.28
N THR A 16 -7.42 21.25 26.63
CA THR A 16 -6.62 22.41 27.05
C THR A 16 -5.89 22.13 28.35
N ALA A 17 -6.58 21.57 29.36
CA ALA A 17 -5.98 21.25 30.65
C ALA A 17 -4.82 20.24 30.51
N ILE A 18 -5.01 19.19 29.70
CA ILE A 18 -3.95 18.21 29.40
C ILE A 18 -2.77 18.89 28.70
N SER A 19 -3.04 19.71 27.68
CA SER A 19 -1.98 20.41 26.94
C SER A 19 -1.15 21.34 27.83
N THR A 20 -1.79 22.08 28.73
CA THR A 20 -1.09 22.94 29.71
C THR A 20 -0.29 22.12 30.71
N ALA A 21 -0.81 20.97 31.16
CA ALA A 21 -0.08 20.07 32.04
C ALA A 21 1.18 19.50 31.35
N ILE A 22 1.06 19.08 30.09
CA ILE A 22 2.20 18.61 29.27
C ILE A 22 3.24 19.73 29.14
N ASP A 23 2.84 20.95 28.77
CA ASP A 23 3.76 22.08 28.58
C ASP A 23 4.50 22.47 29.88
N ASN A 24 3.83 22.38 31.03
CA ASN A 24 4.43 22.63 32.33
C ASN A 24 5.37 21.51 32.76
N ALA A 25 5.04 20.25 32.46
CA ALA A 25 5.88 19.10 32.75
C ALA A 25 7.15 19.10 31.89
N SER A 26 7.02 19.37 30.58
CA SER A 26 8.14 19.39 29.64
C SER A 26 9.19 20.49 29.90
N LYS A 27 8.86 21.48 30.75
CA LYS A 27 9.82 22.51 31.19
C LYS A 27 10.65 22.06 32.39
N LYS A 28 10.23 21.00 33.07
CA LYS A 28 10.81 20.53 34.34
C LYS A 28 11.45 19.14 34.20
N ASP A 29 10.88 18.33 33.34
CA ASP A 29 11.23 16.93 33.11
C ASP A 29 11.45 16.71 31.61
N ASP A 30 12.39 15.83 31.30
CA ASP A 30 12.68 15.42 29.93
C ASP A 30 11.65 14.41 29.43
N GLU A 31 10.94 13.68 30.31
CA GLU A 31 9.89 12.72 29.93
C GLU A 31 8.51 13.10 30.48
N VAL A 32 7.48 13.06 29.62
CA VAL A 32 6.11 13.40 30.00
C VAL A 32 5.18 12.23 29.77
N GLU A 33 4.64 11.65 30.83
CA GLU A 33 3.60 10.61 30.73
C GLU A 33 2.23 11.17 31.15
N VAL A 34 1.25 11.06 30.26
CA VAL A 34 -0.18 11.32 30.51
C VAL A 34 -0.91 10.00 30.61
N VAL A 35 -1.61 9.77 31.73
CA VAL A 35 -2.31 8.52 32.03
C VAL A 35 -3.80 8.77 32.19
N PHE A 36 -4.60 8.03 31.43
CA PHE A 36 -6.05 7.97 31.57
C PHE A 36 -6.45 6.82 32.50
N SER A 37 -7.59 6.96 33.17
CA SER A 37 -8.13 5.89 34.00
C SER A 37 -8.74 4.79 33.15
N LYS A 38 -8.43 3.55 33.52
CA LYS A 38 -8.84 2.35 32.80
C LYS A 38 -10.35 2.27 32.63
N GLY A 39 -10.78 2.02 31.38
CA GLY A 39 -12.18 1.80 31.02
C GLY A 39 -13.09 3.02 31.14
N LYS A 40 -12.56 4.20 31.52
CA LYS A 40 -13.37 5.43 31.55
C LYS A 40 -13.58 5.98 30.14
N THR A 41 -14.70 6.66 29.95
CA THR A 41 -14.96 7.46 28.75
C THR A 41 -14.65 8.92 29.02
N TYR A 42 -13.93 9.54 28.10
CA TYR A 42 -13.61 10.97 28.11
C TYR A 42 -14.13 11.64 26.84
N THR A 43 -14.56 12.89 26.97
CA THR A 43 -14.92 13.77 25.86
C THR A 43 -14.11 15.05 25.96
N PHE A 44 -13.51 15.47 24.84
CA PHE A 44 -12.75 16.72 24.73
C PHE A 44 -13.27 17.50 23.53
N TYR A 45 -13.25 18.83 23.64
CA TYR A 45 -13.65 19.74 22.57
C TYR A 45 -12.45 20.41 21.91
N ARG A 46 -11.28 20.36 22.54
CA ARG A 46 -10.01 20.78 21.93
C ARG A 46 -8.98 19.67 21.91
N SER A 47 -8.07 19.84 20.98
CA SER A 47 -6.91 18.99 20.72
C SER A 47 -5.90 19.02 21.87
N ILE A 48 -5.22 17.90 22.10
CA ILE A 48 -4.07 17.75 22.97
C ILE A 48 -2.80 18.10 22.17
N VAL A 49 -2.09 19.14 22.60
CA VAL A 49 -0.79 19.50 22.05
C VAL A 49 0.31 18.74 22.78
N VAL A 50 1.03 17.89 22.08
CA VAL A 50 2.17 17.14 22.66
C VAL A 50 3.47 17.93 22.59
N ARG A 51 4.46 17.49 23.38
CA ARG A 51 5.84 17.99 23.40
C ARG A 51 6.80 16.82 23.12
N ASN A 52 8.10 17.09 23.03
CA ASN A 52 9.09 16.01 22.94
C ASN A 52 8.93 15.02 24.10
N HIS A 53 9.25 13.75 23.86
CA HIS A 53 9.26 12.70 24.89
C HIS A 53 7.91 12.53 25.60
N THR A 54 6.80 12.77 24.89
CA THR A 54 5.46 12.64 25.43
C THR A 54 4.90 11.24 25.16
N THR A 55 4.52 10.53 26.23
CA THR A 55 3.73 9.30 26.19
C THR A 55 2.29 9.59 26.62
N ILE A 56 1.33 9.28 25.75
CA ILE A 56 -0.09 9.27 26.05
C ILE A 56 -0.54 7.81 26.19
N ASN A 57 -0.86 7.41 27.43
CA ASN A 57 -1.31 6.05 27.74
C ASN A 57 -2.79 6.06 28.14
N GLY A 58 -3.64 5.57 27.24
CA GLY A 58 -5.07 5.46 27.46
C GLY A 58 -5.48 4.45 28.51
N ASN A 59 -4.62 3.46 28.81
CA ASN A 59 -4.94 2.38 29.75
C ASN A 59 -6.29 1.67 29.43
N GLY A 60 -6.65 1.59 28.14
CA GLY A 60 -7.93 1.06 27.68
C GLY A 60 -9.13 1.99 27.91
N CYS A 61 -8.90 3.30 28.06
CA CYS A 61 -9.98 4.28 28.07
C CYS A 61 -10.62 4.40 26.69
N THR A 62 -11.81 5.00 26.67
CA THR A 62 -12.47 5.45 25.45
C THR A 62 -12.42 6.97 25.36
N ILE A 63 -11.89 7.48 24.27
CA ILE A 63 -12.04 8.88 23.89
C ILE A 63 -13.19 8.96 22.90
N ARG A 64 -14.29 9.59 23.32
CA ARG A 64 -15.50 9.77 22.52
C ARG A 64 -15.57 11.18 21.95
N PHE A 65 -15.79 11.27 20.66
CA PHE A 65 -15.93 12.52 19.93
C PHE A 65 -17.41 12.80 19.66
N ASN A 66 -17.96 13.83 20.29
CA ASN A 66 -19.27 14.37 19.96
C ASN A 66 -19.08 15.44 18.90
N THR A 67 -19.58 15.19 17.70
CA THR A 67 -19.15 15.95 16.54
C THR A 67 -20.27 16.83 16.08
N GLN A 68 -20.26 18.06 16.58
CA GLN A 68 -21.10 19.06 15.93
C GLN A 68 -20.53 19.30 14.52
N PRO A 69 -21.38 19.57 13.50
CA PRO A 69 -20.95 19.73 12.10
C PRO A 69 -19.86 20.79 11.84
N GLN A 70 -19.43 21.55 12.85
CA GLN A 70 -18.50 22.66 12.75
C GLN A 70 -17.22 22.49 13.60
N THR A 71 -17.03 21.37 14.31
CA THR A 71 -15.83 21.18 15.16
C THR A 71 -14.72 20.47 14.39
N HIS A 72 -13.69 21.22 14.00
CA HIS A 72 -12.41 20.70 13.51
C HIS A 72 -11.84 19.71 14.51
N ALA A 73 -11.35 18.54 14.09
CA ALA A 73 -10.79 17.63 15.06
C ALA A 73 -9.52 16.90 14.59
N MET A 74 -8.40 17.59 14.76
CA MET A 74 -7.16 16.94 15.21
C MET A 74 -7.26 16.80 16.73
N TYR A 75 -6.96 15.65 17.32
CA TYR A 75 -7.06 15.47 18.78
C TYR A 75 -5.72 15.27 19.45
N ILE A 76 -4.75 14.70 18.75
CA ILE A 76 -3.37 14.61 19.23
C ILE A 76 -2.50 15.16 18.12
N TYR A 77 -1.77 16.23 18.41
CA TYR A 77 -0.98 16.92 17.41
C TYR A 77 0.24 17.62 18.01
N ASN A 78 1.27 17.83 17.19
CA ASN A 78 2.55 18.38 17.62
C ASN A 78 2.97 19.65 16.88
N SER A 79 2.14 20.18 15.98
CA SER A 79 2.52 21.33 15.18
C SER A 79 1.34 22.19 14.79
N PHE A 80 1.56 23.47 14.54
CA PHE A 80 0.52 24.36 14.07
C PHE A 80 1.00 25.15 12.85
N ILE A 81 0.11 25.29 11.87
CA ILE A 81 0.37 26.09 10.68
C ILE A 81 0.00 27.54 10.98
N THR A 82 1.00 28.42 10.96
CA THR A 82 0.83 29.87 11.09
C THR A 82 1.06 30.56 9.73
N ASN A 83 0.48 31.76 9.56
CA ASN A 83 0.67 32.64 8.40
C ASN A 83 0.31 32.01 7.04
N ARG A 84 -0.94 31.56 6.86
CA ARG A 84 -1.46 31.25 5.52
C ARG A 84 -1.63 32.53 4.71
N LYS A 85 -0.69 32.81 3.79
CA LYS A 85 -0.98 33.71 2.66
C LYS A 85 -1.52 32.85 1.51
N CYS A 86 -2.84 32.78 1.39
CA CYS A 86 -3.50 32.20 0.23
C CYS A 86 -3.47 33.22 -0.90
N VAL A 87 -2.76 32.95 -2.00
CA VAL A 87 -2.91 33.72 -3.24
C VAL A 87 -3.36 32.76 -4.34
N SER A 88 -4.59 32.96 -4.81
CA SER A 88 -5.10 32.51 -6.11
C SER A 88 -5.20 33.75 -7.00
N THR A 89 -5.03 33.71 -8.32
CA THR A 89 -5.89 32.97 -9.27
C THR A 89 -5.14 32.43 -10.49
N ASP A 90 -3.81 32.55 -10.55
CA ASP A 90 -3.02 32.25 -11.76
C ASP A 90 -1.66 31.59 -11.50
N GLY A 91 -1.41 31.10 -10.28
CA GLY A 91 -0.28 30.20 -10.05
C GLY A 91 0.59 30.61 -8.88
N THR A 92 0.36 29.87 -7.79
CA THR A 92 1.33 29.54 -6.73
C THR A 92 2.01 30.70 -6.01
N ILE A 93 1.72 30.79 -4.71
CA ILE A 93 2.58 30.25 -3.64
C ILE A 93 1.74 30.19 -2.35
N ASN A 94 1.73 29.03 -1.65
CA ASN A 94 1.28 28.95 -0.26
C ASN A 94 2.50 28.85 0.66
N HIS A 95 3.18 29.96 0.92
CA HIS A 95 4.14 30.00 2.02
C HIS A 95 3.34 29.95 3.32
N PHE A 96 3.44 28.83 4.03
CA PHE A 96 2.97 28.70 5.40
C PHE A 96 4.15 28.39 6.31
N THR A 97 4.15 28.95 7.51
CA THR A 97 5.18 28.64 8.52
C THR A 97 4.60 27.61 9.47
N ARG A 98 5.17 26.40 9.48
CA ARG A 98 4.80 25.36 10.43
C ARG A 98 5.65 25.51 11.69
N THR A 99 5.01 25.74 12.83
CA THR A 99 5.67 25.70 14.13
C THR A 99 5.56 24.29 14.69
N LEU A 100 6.69 23.62 14.90
CA LEU A 100 6.77 22.31 15.55
C LEU A 100 6.93 22.51 17.06
N TYR A 101 6.04 21.90 17.84
CA TYR A 101 6.12 21.84 19.30
C TYR A 101 6.83 20.59 19.82
N ALA A 102 6.91 19.56 18.98
CA ALA A 102 7.67 18.34 19.24
C ALA A 102 8.28 17.85 17.92
N THR A 103 9.45 17.22 18.00
CA THR A 103 10.17 16.65 16.88
C THR A 103 10.69 15.24 17.17
N LYS A 104 10.54 14.73 18.40
CA LYS A 104 11.03 13.39 18.75
C LYS A 104 10.27 12.69 19.86
N ASP A 105 10.32 11.37 19.81
CA ASP A 105 9.92 10.43 20.87
C ASP A 105 8.49 10.65 21.36
N ILE A 106 7.51 10.38 20.49
CA ILE A 106 6.08 10.50 20.82
C ILE A 106 5.47 9.11 20.83
N THR A 107 4.82 8.74 21.93
CA THR A 107 4.11 7.46 22.05
C THR A 107 2.63 7.68 22.33
N VAL A 108 1.75 7.05 21.56
CA VAL A 108 0.31 7.00 21.83
C VAL A 108 -0.12 5.54 21.91
N LYS A 109 -0.66 5.11 23.05
CA LYS A 109 -0.99 3.69 23.24
C LYS A 109 -2.23 3.43 24.06
N ASN A 110 -2.86 2.27 23.82
CA ASN A 110 -3.95 1.73 24.61
C ASN A 110 -5.19 2.63 24.68
N ILE A 111 -5.57 3.27 23.57
CA ILE A 111 -6.74 4.17 23.51
C ILE A 111 -7.78 3.63 22.53
N ASN A 112 -9.05 3.65 22.94
CA ASN A 112 -10.17 3.41 22.05
C ASN A 112 -10.77 4.76 21.62
N PHE A 113 -10.68 5.08 20.34
CA PHE A 113 -11.29 6.27 19.74
C PHE A 113 -12.64 5.90 19.14
N GLU A 114 -13.71 6.57 19.56
CA GLU A 114 -15.09 6.35 19.12
C GLU A 114 -15.72 7.66 18.61
N CYS A 115 -16.33 7.62 17.44
CA CYS A 115 -17.12 8.74 16.91
C CYS A 115 -18.61 8.55 17.22
N GLU A 116 -19.27 9.57 17.78
CA GLU A 116 -20.71 9.59 18.00
C GLU A 116 -21.42 10.28 16.82
N GLY A 117 -22.30 9.56 16.12
CA GLY A 117 -23.19 10.08 15.07
C GLY A 117 -22.83 9.74 13.61
N ASP A 118 -23.71 10.11 12.69
CA ASP A 118 -23.58 9.94 11.22
C ASP A 118 -22.86 11.11 10.53
N ASN A 119 -21.97 11.79 11.26
CA ASN A 119 -21.38 13.03 10.75
C ASN A 119 -20.23 12.75 9.79
N GLU A 120 -20.35 13.32 8.60
CA GLU A 120 -19.26 13.45 7.65
C GLU A 120 -18.37 14.63 8.05
N PHE A 121 -17.08 14.40 8.23
CA PHE A 121 -16.12 15.49 8.43
C PHE A 121 -15.57 15.91 7.08
N TRP A 122 -15.86 17.14 6.68
CA TRP A 122 -15.18 17.76 5.56
C TRP A 122 -14.23 18.84 6.09
N PHE A 123 -12.94 18.50 6.18
CA PHE A 123 -11.89 19.46 6.44
C PHE A 123 -11.60 20.27 5.17
N ASN A 124 -12.24 21.43 5.05
CA ASN A 124 -12.07 22.31 3.89
C ASN A 124 -10.83 23.21 3.97
N VAL A 125 -9.67 22.67 4.39
CA VAL A 125 -8.42 23.44 4.41
C VAL A 125 -7.17 22.61 4.13
N ASN A 126 -6.95 22.24 2.87
CA ASN A 126 -5.65 21.97 2.21
C ASN A 126 -4.43 21.68 3.12
N SER A 127 -4.43 20.61 3.94
CA SER A 127 -3.23 19.76 4.17
C SER A 127 -3.38 18.68 5.25
N GLU A 128 -4.10 18.89 6.36
CA GLU A 128 -4.01 17.99 7.53
C GLU A 128 -5.36 17.39 7.92
N ARG A 129 -5.43 16.06 8.08
CA ARG A 129 -6.69 15.34 8.32
C ARG A 129 -6.49 14.17 9.26
N GLY A 130 -6.76 14.29 10.56
CA GLY A 130 -6.93 13.06 11.35
C GLY A 130 -7.03 13.20 12.85
N ILE A 131 -7.44 12.11 13.51
CA ILE A 131 -7.57 12.03 14.97
C ILE A 131 -6.20 12.24 15.62
N ILE A 132 -5.17 11.58 15.05
CA ILE A 132 -3.77 11.82 15.37
C ILE A 132 -3.13 12.44 14.14
N GLY A 133 -2.70 13.70 14.29
CA GLY A 133 -2.05 14.49 13.24
C GLY A 133 -0.64 14.88 13.66
N LEU A 134 0.39 14.17 13.19
CA LEU A 134 1.78 14.38 13.64
C LEU A 134 2.73 14.66 12.48
N TYR A 135 3.62 15.63 12.65
CA TYR A 135 4.53 16.06 11.59
C TYR A 135 5.96 16.24 12.11
N GLY A 136 6.98 15.77 11.37
CA GLY A 136 8.38 16.10 11.69
C GLY A 136 8.91 15.36 12.92
N VAL A 137 8.42 14.15 13.21
CA VAL A 137 8.74 13.39 14.42
C VAL A 137 9.73 12.27 14.09
N ASP A 138 10.82 12.19 14.85
CA ASP A 138 11.74 11.06 14.92
C ASP A 138 11.41 10.18 16.14
N GLY A 139 11.11 8.90 15.97
CA GLY A 139 10.74 8.01 17.08
C GLY A 139 9.25 8.09 17.44
N LEU A 140 8.37 7.93 16.46
CA LEU A 140 6.91 7.86 16.69
C LEU A 140 6.46 6.42 16.96
N LYS A 141 5.69 6.19 18.03
CA LYS A 141 5.04 4.91 18.31
C LYS A 141 3.53 5.07 18.50
N ILE A 142 2.75 4.34 17.73
CA ILE A 142 1.29 4.24 17.91
C ILE A 142 0.96 2.76 18.08
N GLU A 143 0.57 2.34 19.28
CA GLU A 143 0.43 0.93 19.63
C GLU A 143 -0.93 0.62 20.29
N ASN A 144 -1.59 -0.46 19.85
CA ASN A 144 -2.77 -1.00 20.53
C ASN A 144 -3.89 0.05 20.70
N CYS A 145 -4.14 0.83 19.65
CA CYS A 145 -5.26 1.77 19.58
C CYS A 145 -6.37 1.23 18.68
N SER A 146 -7.63 1.51 19.00
CA SER A 146 -8.76 1.20 18.12
C SER A 146 -9.44 2.46 17.65
N PHE A 147 -9.77 2.52 16.36
CA PHE A 147 -10.45 3.63 15.70
C PHE A 147 -11.78 3.12 15.16
N ASN A 148 -12.86 3.36 15.90
CA ASN A 148 -14.16 2.73 15.66
C ASN A 148 -15.20 3.72 15.14
N GLN A 149 -16.03 3.25 14.20
CA GLN A 149 -17.20 3.96 13.67
C GLN A 149 -16.86 5.29 12.99
N LEU A 150 -15.68 5.38 12.37
CA LEU A 150 -15.28 6.59 11.65
C LEU A 150 -16.06 6.69 10.33
N GLN A 151 -16.53 7.89 9.98
CA GLN A 151 -17.13 8.21 8.68
C GLN A 151 -16.28 9.29 7.99
N ARG A 152 -15.72 9.01 6.80
CA ARG A 152 -14.89 9.95 6.01
C ARG A 152 -13.70 10.58 6.77
N ASN A 153 -13.08 9.83 7.70
CA ASN A 153 -11.95 10.31 8.48
C ASN A 153 -10.70 9.47 8.24
N THR A 154 -9.55 10.14 8.19
CA THR A 154 -8.23 9.53 8.29
C THR A 154 -7.82 9.47 9.75
N PRO A 155 -7.93 8.34 10.47
CA PRO A 155 -7.54 8.26 11.87
C PRO A 155 -6.10 8.70 12.12
N LEU A 156 -5.16 8.27 11.28
CA LEU A 156 -3.74 8.61 11.42
C LEU A 156 -3.27 9.42 10.21
N TRP A 157 -2.87 10.67 10.46
CA TRP A 157 -2.26 11.53 9.46
C TRP A 157 -0.87 11.92 9.93
N ILE A 158 0.13 11.52 9.17
CA ILE A 158 1.52 11.73 9.53
C ILE A 158 2.34 12.30 8.36
N GLY A 159 3.35 13.10 8.64
CA GLY A 159 4.22 13.67 7.59
C GLY A 159 5.63 13.95 8.11
N ASN A 160 6.66 13.84 7.26
CA ASN A 160 8.06 14.02 7.68
C ASN A 160 8.45 13.19 8.91
N ILE A 161 8.26 11.87 8.83
CA ILE A 161 8.47 10.99 9.96
C ILE A 161 9.71 10.12 9.76
N LYS A 162 10.44 9.91 10.86
CA LYS A 162 11.56 8.99 10.94
C LYS A 162 11.39 8.00 12.09
N ASN A 163 11.87 6.76 11.92
CA ASN A 163 11.88 5.74 12.97
C ASN A 163 10.48 5.55 13.60
N ALA A 164 9.47 5.29 12.76
CA ALA A 164 8.09 5.14 13.21
C ALA A 164 7.63 3.69 13.27
N GLU A 165 6.79 3.40 14.25
CA GLU A 165 6.11 2.13 14.43
C GLU A 165 4.61 2.38 14.67
N ILE A 166 3.77 1.82 13.81
CA ILE A 166 2.32 1.78 13.99
C ILE A 166 1.91 0.31 14.07
N SER A 167 1.55 -0.14 15.27
CA SER A 167 1.35 -1.57 15.52
C SER A 167 0.14 -1.94 16.37
N LYS A 168 -0.39 -3.15 16.13
CA LYS A 168 -1.49 -3.74 16.90
C LYS A 168 -2.76 -2.88 16.94
N CYS A 169 -2.95 -1.98 15.98
CA CYS A 169 -4.10 -1.09 15.92
C CYS A 169 -5.27 -1.70 15.14
N LYS A 170 -6.48 -1.26 15.46
CA LYS A 170 -7.70 -1.65 14.75
C LYS A 170 -8.35 -0.43 14.11
N PHE A 171 -8.66 -0.53 12.83
CA PHE A 171 -9.27 0.52 12.04
C PHE A 171 -10.59 0.00 11.48
N ILE A 172 -11.71 0.61 11.90
CA ILE A 172 -13.06 0.15 11.55
C ILE A 172 -13.89 1.34 11.05
N GLU A 173 -14.10 1.41 9.73
CA GLU A 173 -14.98 2.40 9.09
C GLU A 173 -16.46 1.96 9.22
N ASN A 174 -17.36 2.92 9.49
CA ASN A 174 -18.80 2.64 9.58
C ASN A 174 -19.44 2.54 8.18
N PHE A 175 -20.46 1.68 8.03
CA PHE A 175 -21.27 1.61 6.82
C PHE A 175 -22.33 2.73 6.81
N SER A 176 -22.02 3.92 6.30
CA SER A 176 -23.08 4.89 5.99
C SER A 176 -23.72 4.60 4.61
N ASN A 177 -24.99 5.00 4.46
CA ASN A 177 -25.91 4.66 3.38
C ASN A 177 -25.44 5.07 1.96
N LYS A 178 -26.03 4.44 0.95
CA LYS A 178 -25.83 4.66 -0.50
C LYS A 178 -25.68 6.14 -0.87
N GLY A 179 -24.69 6.46 -1.70
CA GLY A 179 -24.54 7.79 -2.33
C GLY A 179 -23.27 8.57 -2.01
N GLN A 180 -22.28 7.98 -1.34
CA GLN A 180 -21.03 8.67 -1.01
C GLN A 180 -20.03 8.68 -2.18
N GLU A 181 -19.55 9.87 -2.57
CA GLU A 181 -18.63 10.11 -3.70
C GLU A 181 -17.14 10.21 -3.32
N SER A 182 -16.80 10.15 -2.02
CA SER A 182 -15.40 10.22 -1.53
C SER A 182 -15.24 9.57 -0.16
N SER A 183 -14.10 8.89 0.04
CA SER A 183 -13.58 8.38 1.33
C SER A 183 -12.12 8.86 1.48
N CYS A 184 -11.48 8.63 2.63
CA CYS A 184 -10.08 8.94 2.88
C CYS A 184 -9.44 7.76 3.60
N GLY A 185 -8.15 7.51 3.33
CA GLY A 185 -7.47 6.34 3.87
C GLY A 185 -7.27 6.31 5.39
N ALA A 186 -7.04 5.12 5.96
CA ALA A 186 -6.95 4.94 7.42
C ALA A 186 -5.66 5.54 8.00
N ILE A 187 -4.53 5.16 7.40
CA ILE A 187 -3.22 5.72 7.66
C ILE A 187 -2.81 6.48 6.42
N TRP A 188 -2.64 7.79 6.57
CA TRP A 188 -2.22 8.66 5.49
C TRP A 188 -0.91 9.34 5.83
N THR A 189 0.12 9.10 5.03
CA THR A 189 1.39 9.81 5.17
C THR A 189 1.40 11.02 4.20
N ASN A 190 0.87 12.21 4.57
CA ASN A 190 0.73 13.33 3.62
C ASN A 190 1.70 14.48 3.91
N ILE A 191 2.10 15.16 2.83
CA ILE A 191 2.80 16.45 2.72
C ILE A 191 4.10 16.47 3.51
N GLY A 192 5.21 16.33 2.82
CA GLY A 192 6.53 16.46 3.44
C GLY A 192 7.61 15.70 2.70
N SER A 193 8.82 16.24 2.73
CA SER A 193 10.00 15.82 1.99
C SER A 193 10.47 14.38 2.28
N TYR A 194 10.13 13.70 3.39
CA TYR A 194 10.69 12.36 3.63
C TYR A 194 9.90 11.42 4.57
N LEU A 195 9.99 10.11 4.29
CA LEU A 195 9.65 9.00 5.19
C LEU A 195 10.87 8.09 5.27
N ASP A 196 11.39 7.84 6.48
CA ASP A 196 12.58 7.00 6.68
C ASP A 196 12.38 6.03 7.83
N THR A 197 12.52 4.73 7.56
CA THR A 197 12.46 3.68 8.59
C THR A 197 11.10 3.70 9.29
N VAL A 198 10.05 3.38 8.53
CA VAL A 198 8.66 3.35 8.99
C VAL A 198 8.14 1.91 8.93
N SER A 199 7.58 1.43 10.04
CA SER A 199 6.99 0.10 10.13
C SER A 199 5.50 0.18 10.48
N ILE A 200 4.67 -0.51 9.71
CA ILE A 200 3.22 -0.59 9.92
C ILE A 200 2.84 -2.06 9.99
N HIS A 201 2.53 -2.58 11.18
CA HIS A 201 2.37 -4.01 11.35
C HIS A 201 1.39 -4.51 12.39
N ASP A 202 0.96 -5.77 12.25
CA ASP A 202 -0.01 -6.40 13.15
C ASP A 202 -1.33 -5.60 13.29
N ASN A 203 -1.70 -4.81 12.28
CA ASN A 203 -2.92 -4.01 12.30
C ASN A 203 -4.08 -4.71 11.57
N GLU A 204 -5.30 -4.37 11.95
CA GLU A 204 -6.53 -4.85 11.31
C GLU A 204 -7.30 -3.68 10.68
N PHE A 205 -7.57 -3.76 9.39
CA PHE A 205 -8.36 -2.77 8.64
C PHE A 205 -9.66 -3.41 8.17
N THR A 206 -10.79 -2.82 8.52
CA THR A 206 -12.11 -3.38 8.21
C THR A 206 -13.02 -2.31 7.60
N ASN A 207 -13.64 -2.67 6.48
CA ASN A 207 -14.64 -1.88 5.74
C ASN A 207 -14.16 -0.56 5.13
N TYR A 208 -12.85 -0.32 5.00
CA TYR A 208 -12.36 0.90 4.35
C TYR A 208 -12.79 0.96 2.88
N ARG A 209 -13.41 2.09 2.51
CA ARG A 209 -13.91 2.42 1.16
C ARG A 209 -12.90 3.19 0.31
N ASP A 210 -11.81 3.64 0.92
CA ASP A 210 -10.60 4.16 0.27
C ASP A 210 -9.39 3.36 0.77
N GLU A 211 -8.19 3.89 0.61
CA GLU A 211 -6.95 3.15 0.86
C GLU A 211 -6.73 2.88 2.33
N SER A 212 -6.51 1.62 2.74
CA SER A 212 -6.27 1.36 4.17
C SER A 212 -4.96 2.00 4.64
N ILE A 213 -3.90 1.91 3.83
CA ILE A 213 -2.62 2.58 4.05
C ILE A 213 -2.23 3.34 2.79
N SER A 214 -1.86 4.59 2.98
CA SER A 214 -1.50 5.51 1.91
C SER A 214 -0.10 6.07 2.19
N ILE A 215 0.88 5.61 1.40
CA ILE A 215 2.27 6.08 1.43
C ILE A 215 2.44 7.12 0.33
N PHE A 216 2.21 8.39 0.68
CA PHE A 216 2.29 9.51 -0.26
C PHE A 216 3.56 10.33 -0.05
N SER A 217 4.33 10.48 -1.13
CA SER A 217 5.40 11.48 -1.24
C SER A 217 4.96 12.58 -2.21
N ASP A 218 4.13 13.49 -1.75
CA ASP A 218 3.69 14.69 -2.48
C ASP A 218 4.39 15.96 -1.93
N GLY A 219 4.79 16.88 -2.82
CA GLY A 219 5.42 18.16 -2.47
C GLY A 219 6.59 18.52 -3.37
N ASN A 220 6.96 19.81 -3.50
CA ASN A 220 7.92 20.29 -4.52
C ASN A 220 9.41 20.32 -4.11
N GLU A 221 9.77 19.77 -2.96
CA GLU A 221 11.10 19.99 -2.34
C GLU A 221 12.19 19.05 -2.87
N SER A 222 13.45 19.51 -2.84
CA SER A 222 14.63 18.85 -3.43
C SER A 222 15.15 17.62 -2.68
N ASN A 223 14.64 17.34 -1.48
CA ASN A 223 15.07 16.21 -0.62
C ASN A 223 13.98 15.12 -0.47
N ARG A 224 13.20 14.87 -1.53
CA ARG A 224 12.12 13.86 -1.58
C ARG A 224 12.63 12.42 -1.52
N TYR A 225 12.35 11.67 -0.44
CA TYR A 225 12.52 10.21 -0.46
C TYR A 225 11.62 9.45 0.53
N VAL A 226 11.11 8.30 0.08
CA VAL A 226 10.50 7.26 0.93
C VAL A 226 11.49 6.12 1.04
N ASP A 227 12.17 5.92 2.16
CA ASP A 227 13.14 4.83 2.31
C ASP A 227 12.82 3.96 3.52
N LYS A 228 13.08 2.65 3.36
CA LYS A 228 12.85 1.62 4.41
C LYS A 228 11.44 1.69 5.02
N VAL A 229 10.41 1.63 4.17
CA VAL A 229 9.03 1.47 4.63
C VAL A 229 8.67 -0.01 4.59
N ASP A 230 8.33 -0.59 5.74
CA ASP A 230 7.95 -2.00 5.88
C ASP A 230 6.50 -2.12 6.37
N ILE A 231 5.65 -2.75 5.56
CA ILE A 231 4.23 -2.98 5.86
C ILE A 231 4.01 -4.49 5.99
N TYR A 232 3.75 -4.98 7.20
CA TYR A 232 3.74 -6.43 7.42
C TYR A 232 2.79 -6.97 8.48
N LYS A 233 2.40 -8.25 8.37
CA LYS A 233 1.47 -8.92 9.32
C LYS A 233 0.13 -8.19 9.51
N ASN A 234 -0.28 -7.33 8.57
CA ASN A 234 -1.57 -6.67 8.64
C ASN A 234 -2.65 -7.56 8.02
N VAL A 235 -3.89 -7.36 8.48
CA VAL A 235 -5.09 -8.00 7.93
C VAL A 235 -5.97 -6.92 7.32
N PHE A 236 -6.24 -7.05 6.02
CA PHE A 236 -7.09 -6.14 5.27
C PHE A 236 -8.40 -6.82 4.89
N ASN A 237 -9.50 -6.36 5.48
CA ASN A 237 -10.88 -6.72 5.17
C ASN A 237 -11.61 -5.50 4.57
N SER A 238 -10.97 -4.87 3.57
CA SER A 238 -11.38 -3.59 2.98
C SER A 238 -11.92 -3.79 1.55
N ARG A 239 -12.71 -2.82 1.06
CA ARG A 239 -13.39 -2.92 -0.25
C ARG A 239 -12.71 -2.12 -1.38
N TYR A 240 -11.73 -1.30 -1.04
CA TYR A 240 -10.94 -0.49 -1.98
C TYR A 240 -9.46 -0.89 -1.95
N TYR A 241 -8.54 -0.10 -2.52
CA TYR A 241 -7.09 -0.36 -2.38
C TYR A 241 -6.73 -0.61 -0.90
N ALA A 242 -5.91 -1.61 -0.60
CA ALA A 242 -5.41 -1.80 0.75
C ALA A 242 -4.19 -0.91 1.01
N ILE A 243 -3.27 -0.88 0.05
CA ILE A 243 -2.04 -0.11 0.15
C ILE A 243 -1.84 0.67 -1.14
N THR A 244 -1.75 1.99 -1.04
CA THR A 244 -1.28 2.85 -2.12
C THR A 244 0.12 3.34 -1.81
N VAL A 245 1.02 3.22 -2.79
CA VAL A 245 2.37 3.80 -2.75
C VAL A 245 2.45 4.82 -3.87
N TYR A 246 2.43 6.09 -3.52
CA TYR A 246 2.55 7.21 -4.45
C TYR A 246 3.93 7.89 -4.33
N SER A 247 4.65 7.94 -5.45
CA SER A 247 5.98 8.58 -5.52
C SER A 247 6.00 9.80 -6.43
N GLY A 248 6.04 11.00 -5.86
CA GLY A 248 6.28 12.25 -6.59
C GLY A 248 7.77 12.53 -6.89
N GLY A 249 8.69 11.61 -6.57
CA GLY A 249 10.15 11.73 -6.74
C GLY A 249 10.85 10.36 -6.84
N VAL A 250 12.16 10.24 -6.60
CA VAL A 250 12.80 8.91 -6.50
C VAL A 250 12.56 8.35 -5.08
N SER A 251 11.53 7.54 -4.93
CA SER A 251 11.32 6.73 -3.74
C SER A 251 12.44 5.69 -3.57
N GLY A 252 12.84 5.47 -2.33
CA GLY A 252 13.76 4.42 -1.88
C GLY A 252 13.12 3.04 -1.88
N SER A 253 13.18 2.33 -0.75
CA SER A 253 12.66 0.95 -0.63
C SER A 253 11.33 0.85 0.11
N VAL A 254 10.38 0.14 -0.47
CA VAL A 254 9.12 -0.28 0.17
C VAL A 254 9.03 -1.81 0.16
N SER A 255 8.82 -2.41 1.32
CA SER A 255 8.60 -3.85 1.49
C SER A 255 7.20 -4.10 2.04
N ILE A 256 6.44 -4.95 1.35
CA ILE A 256 5.09 -5.37 1.74
C ILE A 256 5.13 -6.87 1.95
N HIS A 257 5.04 -7.34 3.19
CA HIS A 257 5.21 -8.77 3.45
C HIS A 257 4.36 -9.37 4.57
N ASP A 258 4.10 -10.68 4.51
CA ASP A 258 3.33 -11.41 5.53
C ASP A 258 1.92 -10.84 5.80
N ASN A 259 1.34 -10.08 4.87
CA ASN A 259 -0.02 -9.53 5.04
C ASN A 259 -1.09 -10.48 4.50
N THR A 260 -2.30 -10.37 5.02
CA THR A 260 -3.49 -11.07 4.52
C THR A 260 -4.50 -10.08 3.94
N PHE A 261 -4.87 -10.27 2.68
CA PHE A 261 -5.84 -9.45 1.94
C PHE A 261 -7.09 -10.28 1.67
N ASN A 262 -8.18 -10.01 2.39
CA ASN A 262 -9.45 -10.74 2.29
C ASN A 262 -10.50 -9.99 1.46
N ASP A 263 -11.24 -10.73 0.63
CA ASP A 263 -12.55 -10.32 0.07
C ASP A 263 -12.58 -8.96 -0.67
N PHE A 264 -11.55 -8.69 -1.47
CA PHE A 264 -11.52 -7.51 -2.33
C PHE A 264 -12.56 -7.65 -3.45
N ASP A 265 -13.61 -6.83 -3.37
CA ASP A 265 -14.64 -6.66 -4.39
C ASP A 265 -13.99 -6.22 -5.72
N CYS A 266 -14.57 -6.63 -6.84
CA CYS A 266 -13.96 -6.72 -8.17
C CYS A 266 -13.59 -5.38 -8.85
N LYS A 267 -13.67 -4.25 -8.15
CA LYS A 267 -13.47 -2.92 -8.74
C LYS A 267 -12.07 -2.33 -8.54
N THR A 268 -11.31 -2.81 -7.55
CA THR A 268 -9.95 -2.30 -7.27
C THR A 268 -8.98 -3.43 -6.97
N ASN A 269 -7.68 -3.13 -7.11
CA ASN A 269 -6.60 -4.05 -6.78
C ASN A 269 -6.21 -3.86 -5.29
N PRO A 270 -5.70 -4.87 -4.58
CA PRO A 270 -5.19 -4.70 -3.22
C PRO A 270 -4.05 -3.67 -3.11
N LEU A 271 -3.17 -3.61 -4.10
CA LEU A 271 -2.02 -2.70 -4.11
C LEU A 271 -2.15 -1.73 -5.28
N ALA A 272 -1.96 -0.44 -5.05
CA ALA A 272 -1.79 0.57 -6.07
C ALA A 272 -0.38 1.17 -6.00
N ILE A 273 0.32 1.19 -7.12
CA ILE A 273 1.64 1.79 -7.26
C ILE A 273 1.51 2.96 -8.25
N GLU A 274 1.72 4.16 -7.73
CA GLU A 274 1.39 5.42 -8.39
C GLU A 274 2.55 6.42 -8.39
N GLY A 275 2.42 7.43 -9.25
CA GLY A 275 3.32 8.58 -9.31
C GLY A 275 4.21 8.62 -10.55
N GLU A 276 4.65 9.83 -10.88
CA GLU A 276 5.59 10.13 -11.99
C GLU A 276 7.05 9.82 -11.62
N GLY A 277 7.30 9.64 -10.32
CA GLY A 277 8.61 9.30 -9.78
C GLY A 277 9.02 7.84 -9.96
N GLY A 278 10.25 7.52 -9.52
CA GLY A 278 10.77 6.17 -9.53
C GLY A 278 10.67 5.50 -8.15
N ILE A 279 10.63 4.16 -8.09
CA ILE A 279 10.79 3.38 -6.85
C ILE A 279 12.09 2.57 -6.97
N ARG A 280 13.05 2.76 -6.06
CA ARG A 280 14.33 2.06 -6.10
C ARG A 280 14.16 0.56 -5.82
N LYS A 281 13.29 0.20 -4.88
CA LYS A 281 13.05 -1.20 -4.54
C LYS A 281 11.60 -1.40 -4.07
N LEU A 282 10.88 -2.27 -4.76
CA LEU A 282 9.56 -2.74 -4.35
C LEU A 282 9.65 -4.26 -4.09
N GLU A 283 9.45 -4.66 -2.83
CA GLU A 283 9.35 -6.06 -2.46
C GLU A 283 7.93 -6.40 -2.04
N VAL A 284 7.34 -7.43 -2.64
CA VAL A 284 6.04 -7.98 -2.26
C VAL A 284 6.26 -9.46 -1.94
N ARG A 285 6.29 -9.82 -0.66
CA ARG A 285 6.76 -11.14 -0.21
C ARG A 285 5.85 -11.83 0.79
N SER A 286 5.65 -13.14 0.66
CA SER A 286 4.92 -13.92 1.67
C SER A 286 3.50 -13.44 2.00
N ASN A 287 2.86 -12.69 1.08
CA ASN A 287 1.50 -12.20 1.30
C ASN A 287 0.46 -13.23 0.83
N ARG A 288 -0.75 -13.14 1.41
CA ARG A 288 -1.91 -13.96 1.04
C ARG A 288 -3.01 -13.06 0.47
N PHE A 289 -3.21 -13.15 -0.84
CA PHE A 289 -4.27 -12.44 -1.56
C PHE A 289 -5.46 -13.37 -1.81
N LEU A 290 -6.46 -13.31 -0.93
CA LEU A 290 -7.61 -14.21 -0.88
C LEU A 290 -8.84 -13.55 -1.51
N ARG A 291 -8.82 -13.39 -2.84
CA ARG A 291 -9.84 -12.62 -3.57
C ARG A 291 -11.06 -13.47 -3.92
N ALA A 292 -12.25 -12.87 -3.84
CA ALA A 292 -13.49 -13.51 -4.26
C ALA A 292 -13.62 -13.59 -5.79
N ASN A 293 -13.25 -12.50 -6.47
CA ASN A 293 -13.39 -12.34 -7.92
C ASN A 293 -12.04 -12.17 -8.61
N GLU A 294 -11.97 -12.45 -9.92
CA GLU A 294 -10.75 -12.38 -10.71
C GLU A 294 -10.31 -10.93 -11.06
N SER A 295 -9.06 -10.57 -10.74
CA SER A 295 -8.36 -9.29 -11.07
C SER A 295 -6.87 -9.38 -10.66
N SER A 296 -6.07 -8.36 -10.98
CA SER A 296 -4.69 -8.21 -10.50
C SER A 296 -4.58 -7.96 -9.00
N VAL A 297 -3.44 -8.31 -8.41
CA VAL A 297 -3.10 -7.93 -7.03
C VAL A 297 -2.44 -6.55 -6.95
N MET A 298 -1.75 -6.15 -8.02
CA MET A 298 -1.13 -4.82 -8.16
C MET A 298 -1.70 -4.05 -9.36
N ASP A 299 -2.05 -2.78 -9.12
CA ASP A 299 -2.32 -1.76 -10.12
C ASP A 299 -1.10 -0.84 -10.29
N PHE A 300 -0.76 -0.51 -11.53
CA PHE A 300 0.22 0.52 -11.86
C PHE A 300 -0.50 1.66 -12.60
N VAL A 301 -0.80 2.76 -11.89
CA VAL A 301 -1.75 3.78 -12.39
C VAL A 301 -1.07 4.83 -13.30
N ALA A 302 0.25 4.99 -13.22
CA ALA A 302 1.00 6.08 -13.89
C ALA A 302 2.28 5.65 -14.65
N LYS A 303 2.42 4.37 -15.04
CA LYS A 303 3.67 3.82 -15.63
C LYS A 303 4.93 4.16 -14.81
N PRO A 304 4.95 3.88 -13.50
CA PRO A 304 6.09 4.22 -12.67
C PRO A 304 7.36 3.51 -13.15
N THR A 305 8.50 4.14 -12.91
CA THR A 305 9.81 3.48 -13.08
C THR A 305 10.15 2.75 -11.79
N ILE A 306 10.53 1.47 -11.87
CA ILE A 306 10.94 0.69 -10.69
C ILE A 306 12.34 0.15 -10.97
N ASP A 307 13.30 0.39 -10.10
CA ASP A 307 14.64 -0.16 -10.31
C ASP A 307 14.65 -1.67 -10.06
N SER A 308 14.15 -2.09 -8.89
CA SER A 308 14.13 -3.49 -8.48
C SER A 308 12.74 -3.92 -8.03
N LEU A 309 12.17 -4.95 -8.67
CA LEU A 309 10.93 -5.60 -8.29
C LEU A 309 11.21 -7.05 -7.85
N LEU A 310 10.78 -7.39 -6.63
CA LEU A 310 10.77 -8.76 -6.12
C LEU A 310 9.34 -9.16 -5.72
N PHE A 311 8.79 -10.17 -6.40
CA PHE A 311 7.51 -10.78 -6.07
C PHE A 311 7.74 -12.24 -5.66
N ASP A 312 7.84 -12.50 -4.35
CA ASP A 312 8.36 -13.78 -3.83
C ASP A 312 7.43 -14.44 -2.81
N SER A 313 7.23 -15.75 -2.93
CA SER A 313 6.56 -16.56 -1.89
C SER A 313 5.12 -16.14 -1.58
N ASN A 314 4.42 -15.47 -2.49
CA ASN A 314 3.03 -15.04 -2.30
C ASN A 314 2.01 -16.15 -2.66
N GLU A 315 0.89 -16.17 -1.94
CA GLU A 315 -0.32 -16.92 -2.28
C GLU A 315 -1.33 -15.99 -2.95
N VAL A 316 -1.71 -16.25 -4.20
CA VAL A 316 -2.70 -15.48 -4.94
C VAL A 316 -3.84 -16.38 -5.36
N LYS A 317 -5.05 -16.14 -4.84
CA LYS A 317 -6.28 -16.85 -5.22
C LYS A 317 -7.18 -15.94 -6.04
N ASN A 318 -7.69 -16.46 -7.16
CA ASN A 318 -8.56 -15.73 -8.09
C ASN A 318 -7.91 -14.41 -8.52
N GLY A 319 -6.64 -14.44 -8.92
CA GLY A 319 -5.96 -13.22 -9.28
C GLY A 319 -4.62 -13.43 -9.97
N ASN A 320 -4.14 -12.30 -10.45
CA ASN A 320 -2.98 -12.13 -11.32
C ASN A 320 -1.95 -11.23 -10.61
N ILE A 321 -0.68 -11.18 -11.05
CA ILE A 321 0.32 -10.29 -10.42
C ILE A 321 0.03 -8.83 -10.79
N ALA A 322 -0.03 -8.52 -12.09
CA ALA A 322 -0.24 -7.16 -12.60
C ALA A 322 -0.91 -7.18 -13.99
N TYR A 323 -1.81 -6.21 -14.25
CA TYR A 323 -2.58 -6.14 -15.50
C TYR A 323 -2.66 -4.74 -16.16
N SER A 324 -2.46 -3.66 -15.40
CA SER A 324 -2.57 -2.27 -15.88
C SER A 324 -1.22 -1.69 -16.32
N TYR A 325 -1.20 -0.41 -16.72
CA TYR A 325 -0.12 0.29 -17.41
C TYR A 325 1.29 -0.23 -17.08
N LEU A 326 2.01 -0.73 -18.09
CA LEU A 326 3.30 -1.40 -17.92
C LEU A 326 4.30 -0.51 -17.13
N PRO A 327 4.63 -0.83 -15.86
CA PRO A 327 5.74 -0.16 -15.19
C PRO A 327 7.03 -0.49 -15.94
N THR A 328 8.02 0.38 -15.86
CA THR A 328 9.33 0.10 -16.46
C THR A 328 10.31 -0.35 -15.39
N ILE A 329 10.72 -1.62 -15.44
CA ILE A 329 11.77 -2.15 -14.57
C ILE A 329 13.15 -1.87 -15.16
N THR A 330 14.06 -1.27 -14.40
CA THR A 330 15.35 -0.78 -14.95
C THR A 330 16.59 -1.56 -14.51
N LYS A 331 16.55 -2.33 -13.41
CA LYS A 331 17.73 -3.07 -12.91
C LYS A 331 17.46 -4.55 -12.64
N TYR A 332 16.41 -4.89 -11.90
CA TYR A 332 16.15 -6.27 -11.46
C TYR A 332 14.66 -6.60 -11.39
N CYS A 333 14.24 -7.73 -11.96
CA CYS A 333 12.87 -8.25 -11.84
C CYS A 333 12.91 -9.75 -11.53
N SER A 334 12.41 -10.15 -10.35
CA SER A 334 12.28 -11.55 -9.97
C SER A 334 10.89 -11.88 -9.44
N ILE A 335 10.34 -12.97 -9.97
CA ILE A 335 9.05 -13.54 -9.60
C ILE A 335 9.31 -15.00 -9.24
N GLN A 336 9.30 -15.32 -7.95
CA GLN A 336 9.71 -16.64 -7.51
C GLN A 336 8.89 -17.24 -6.38
N SER A 337 8.83 -18.57 -6.34
CA SER A 337 8.23 -19.32 -5.23
C SER A 337 6.75 -19.00 -4.93
N ASN A 338 6.02 -18.40 -5.88
CA ASN A 338 4.62 -18.01 -5.68
C ASN A 338 3.66 -19.17 -5.98
N TYR A 339 2.49 -19.16 -5.34
CA TYR A 339 1.35 -20.02 -5.68
C TYR A 339 0.20 -19.17 -6.22
N LEU A 340 -0.14 -19.32 -7.50
CA LEU A 340 -1.22 -18.58 -8.15
C LEU A 340 -2.32 -19.56 -8.59
N ALA A 341 -3.50 -19.44 -7.98
CA ALA A 341 -4.65 -20.29 -8.24
C ALA A 341 -5.77 -19.52 -8.94
N ASN A 342 -6.38 -20.16 -9.95
CA ASN A 342 -7.41 -19.59 -10.81
C ASN A 342 -6.96 -18.27 -11.46
N ALA A 343 -5.71 -18.19 -11.89
CA ALA A 343 -5.17 -17.05 -12.60
C ALA A 343 -5.59 -17.08 -14.08
N SER A 344 -5.95 -15.93 -14.65
CA SER A 344 -6.13 -15.76 -16.10
C SER A 344 -4.85 -15.27 -16.77
N THR A 345 -4.23 -14.23 -16.23
CA THR A 345 -3.08 -13.51 -16.82
C THR A 345 -2.02 -13.30 -15.76
N ILE A 346 -0.90 -14.02 -15.77
CA ILE A 346 0.00 -13.99 -14.62
C ILE A 346 0.72 -12.62 -14.47
N LEU A 347 1.29 -12.07 -15.54
CA LEU A 347 2.13 -10.87 -15.46
C LEU A 347 2.07 -10.03 -16.74
N SER A 348 2.00 -8.72 -16.59
CA SER A 348 2.14 -7.75 -17.68
C SER A 348 3.05 -6.59 -17.27
N ILE A 349 4.29 -6.53 -17.77
CA ILE A 349 5.30 -5.51 -17.38
C ILE A 349 6.20 -5.07 -18.55
N SER A 350 6.82 -3.88 -18.44
CA SER A 350 7.89 -3.42 -19.32
C SER A 350 9.23 -3.47 -18.58
N CYS A 351 10.29 -3.93 -19.23
CA CYS A 351 11.60 -4.14 -18.63
C CYS A 351 12.70 -3.64 -19.56
N LYS A 352 13.79 -3.14 -18.98
CA LYS A 352 15.05 -2.83 -19.69
C LYS A 352 16.14 -3.87 -19.41
N MET A 353 15.81 -4.90 -18.63
CA MET A 353 16.72 -5.91 -18.09
C MET A 353 16.02 -7.27 -18.10
N PRO A 354 16.76 -8.40 -18.17
CA PRO A 354 16.20 -9.75 -18.01
C PRO A 354 15.25 -9.89 -16.83
N ILE A 355 14.14 -10.61 -17.04
CA ILE A 355 13.29 -11.04 -15.93
C ILE A 355 13.55 -12.50 -15.57
N TYR A 356 13.39 -12.82 -14.28
CA TYR A 356 13.50 -14.18 -13.76
C TYR A 356 12.17 -14.65 -13.18
N VAL A 357 11.56 -15.66 -13.79
CA VAL A 357 10.32 -16.29 -13.32
C VAL A 357 10.62 -17.73 -12.95
N GLU A 358 10.68 -18.03 -11.65
CA GLU A 358 11.23 -19.31 -11.19
C GLU A 358 10.52 -19.95 -10.00
N LYS A 359 10.46 -21.29 -9.99
CA LYS A 359 9.94 -22.06 -8.84
C LYS A 359 8.49 -21.70 -8.45
N ASN A 360 7.72 -21.13 -9.37
CA ASN A 360 6.32 -20.79 -9.12
C ASN A 360 5.40 -21.98 -9.45
N ILE A 361 4.23 -22.00 -8.82
CA ILE A 361 3.12 -22.91 -9.13
C ILE A 361 1.96 -22.07 -9.67
N PHE A 362 1.59 -22.33 -10.92
CA PHE A 362 0.49 -21.69 -11.62
C PHE A 362 -0.62 -22.70 -11.87
N ALA A 363 -1.74 -22.56 -11.17
CA ALA A 363 -2.97 -23.31 -11.41
C ALA A 363 -3.96 -22.44 -12.20
N VAL A 364 -3.97 -22.60 -13.53
CA VAL A 364 -4.75 -21.82 -14.49
C VAL A 364 -6.00 -22.62 -14.85
N ILE A 365 -7.18 -22.13 -14.45
CA ILE A 365 -8.44 -22.87 -14.58
C ILE A 365 -9.46 -22.02 -15.31
N SER A 366 -10.07 -22.57 -16.37
CA SER A 366 -11.15 -21.92 -17.13
C SER A 366 -10.77 -20.55 -17.73
N ALA A 367 -9.49 -20.32 -18.03
CA ALA A 367 -9.02 -19.07 -18.61
C ALA A 367 -9.40 -18.96 -20.10
N LYS A 368 -9.91 -17.80 -20.53
CA LYS A 368 -10.33 -17.52 -21.93
C LYS A 368 -9.47 -16.45 -22.61
N ASN A 369 -8.85 -16.76 -23.75
CA ASN A 369 -8.03 -15.83 -24.55
C ASN A 369 -6.95 -15.09 -23.74
N LYS A 370 -6.23 -15.79 -22.84
CA LYS A 370 -5.31 -15.14 -21.90
C LYS A 370 -3.84 -15.41 -22.17
N CYS A 371 -3.06 -14.38 -21.91
CA CYS A 371 -1.61 -14.40 -21.88
C CYS A 371 -1.11 -14.66 -20.46
N LEU A 372 -0.22 -15.64 -20.25
CA LEU A 372 0.45 -15.83 -18.96
C LEU A 372 1.46 -14.72 -18.69
N PHE A 373 2.33 -14.45 -19.65
CA PHE A 373 3.40 -13.47 -19.48
C PHE A 373 3.40 -12.54 -20.67
N ASN A 374 3.08 -11.27 -20.41
CA ASN A 374 3.18 -10.17 -21.34
C ASN A 374 4.37 -9.30 -20.93
N ILE A 375 5.55 -9.63 -21.43
CA ILE A 375 6.80 -8.99 -21.01
C ILE A 375 7.34 -8.17 -22.19
N ASN A 376 7.32 -6.86 -22.03
CA ASN A 376 7.93 -5.94 -22.97
C ASN A 376 9.36 -5.63 -22.53
N ASN A 377 10.29 -6.53 -22.86
CA ASN A 377 11.71 -6.32 -22.63
C ASN A 377 12.39 -5.76 -23.89
N GLY A 378 13.55 -5.09 -23.72
CA GLY A 378 14.45 -4.72 -24.81
C GLY A 378 15.06 -5.94 -25.52
N GLN A 379 16.29 -5.82 -26.02
CA GLN A 379 17.04 -6.94 -26.66
C GLN A 379 17.51 -8.02 -25.67
N GLU A 380 17.06 -7.97 -24.41
CA GLU A 380 17.50 -8.80 -23.30
C GLU A 380 16.79 -10.16 -23.25
N GLN A 381 17.42 -11.15 -22.60
CA GLN A 381 16.92 -12.52 -22.50
C GLN A 381 16.10 -12.73 -21.22
N ASP A 382 14.86 -13.19 -21.34
CA ASP A 382 13.99 -13.54 -20.21
C ASP A 382 14.13 -15.03 -19.83
N TYR A 383 14.10 -15.32 -18.53
CA TYR A 383 14.29 -16.66 -17.97
C TYR A 383 13.03 -17.16 -17.27
N ILE A 384 12.41 -18.22 -17.81
CA ILE A 384 11.29 -18.91 -17.19
C ILE A 384 11.72 -20.35 -16.89
N ARG A 385 12.05 -20.64 -15.63
CA ARG A 385 12.59 -21.95 -15.26
C ARG A 385 12.04 -22.56 -13.99
N ASN A 386 12.02 -23.90 -13.94
CA ASN A 386 11.61 -24.65 -12.75
C ASN A 386 10.20 -24.33 -12.23
N ASN A 387 9.29 -23.85 -13.10
CA ASN A 387 7.91 -23.57 -12.72
C ASN A 387 7.02 -24.80 -12.96
N THR A 388 5.91 -24.88 -12.22
CA THR A 388 4.83 -25.84 -12.46
C THR A 388 3.61 -25.12 -12.99
N PHE A 389 3.15 -25.51 -14.18
CA PHE A 389 1.93 -25.02 -14.80
C PHE A 389 0.89 -26.16 -14.84
N ASP A 390 -0.25 -25.97 -14.18
CA ASP A 390 -1.41 -26.85 -14.23
C ASP A 390 -2.57 -26.12 -14.89
N ILE A 391 -2.82 -26.46 -16.16
CA ILE A 391 -3.74 -25.74 -17.05
C ILE A 391 -4.94 -26.64 -17.31
N ARG A 392 -6.14 -26.15 -16.95
CA ARG A 392 -7.38 -26.95 -16.99
C ARG A 392 -8.52 -26.16 -17.61
N LYS A 393 -9.25 -26.78 -18.55
CA LYS A 393 -10.47 -26.21 -19.17
C LYS A 393 -10.28 -24.80 -19.76
N SER A 394 -9.06 -24.46 -20.13
CA SER A 394 -8.72 -23.14 -20.68
C SER A 394 -8.74 -23.17 -22.20
N ASP A 395 -9.21 -22.09 -22.81
CA ASP A 395 -9.25 -21.89 -24.27
C ASP A 395 -7.88 -21.49 -24.83
N GLY A 396 -6.85 -21.34 -23.98
CA GLY A 396 -5.47 -21.12 -24.39
C GLY A 396 -4.64 -20.44 -23.36
N VAL A 397 -3.34 -20.61 -23.49
CA VAL A 397 -2.33 -20.10 -22.57
C VAL A 397 -1.18 -19.60 -23.44
N MET A 398 -1.06 -18.28 -23.57
CA MET A 398 -0.12 -17.65 -24.49
C MET A 398 1.08 -17.07 -23.74
N LEU A 399 2.26 -17.13 -24.36
CA LEU A 399 3.45 -16.38 -23.97
C LEU A 399 3.64 -15.28 -25.03
N LEU A 400 3.11 -14.07 -24.79
CA LEU A 400 3.23 -12.95 -25.73
C LEU A 400 4.53 -12.17 -25.51
N SER A 401 5.06 -11.60 -26.59
CA SER A 401 6.25 -10.74 -26.54
C SER A 401 6.18 -9.63 -27.60
N GLN A 402 5.68 -8.42 -27.26
CA GLN A 402 5.80 -7.18 -28.07
C GLN A 402 6.33 -6.03 -27.19
N TYR A 403 7.13 -5.03 -27.62
CA TYR A 403 7.18 -4.22 -28.85
C TYR A 403 8.65 -3.95 -29.31
N GLY A 404 8.90 -3.46 -30.54
CA GLY A 404 10.26 -3.23 -31.10
C GLY A 404 10.43 -3.64 -32.57
N TYR A 405 11.31 -2.97 -33.33
CA TYR A 405 11.45 -3.09 -34.79
C TYR A 405 12.55 -4.07 -35.28
N SER A 406 13.26 -4.78 -34.40
CA SER A 406 14.39 -5.66 -34.77
C SER A 406 14.21 -7.13 -34.32
N GLU A 407 14.80 -8.05 -35.10
CA GLU A 407 14.90 -9.48 -34.76
C GLU A 407 15.80 -9.66 -33.53
N CYS A 408 15.32 -10.40 -32.52
CA CYS A 408 16.08 -10.73 -31.31
C CYS A 408 16.27 -12.26 -31.23
N GLN A 409 17.51 -12.72 -31.32
CA GLN A 409 17.85 -14.12 -31.12
C GLN A 409 17.82 -14.46 -29.61
N ASN A 410 17.21 -15.60 -29.27
CA ASN A 410 17.14 -16.16 -27.91
C ASN A 410 16.46 -15.30 -26.84
N ARG A 411 15.41 -14.55 -27.20
CA ARG A 411 14.67 -13.68 -26.26
C ARG A 411 14.10 -14.42 -25.06
N LEU A 412 13.66 -15.67 -25.20
CA LEU A 412 13.01 -16.42 -24.12
C LEU A 412 13.69 -17.77 -23.89
N THR A 413 14.18 -17.98 -22.67
CA THR A 413 14.72 -19.27 -22.22
C THR A 413 13.70 -19.95 -21.28
N PHE A 414 13.11 -21.04 -21.76
CA PHE A 414 12.13 -21.84 -21.04
C PHE A 414 12.74 -23.20 -20.68
N THR A 415 13.17 -23.40 -19.43
CA THR A 415 13.90 -24.61 -19.04
C THR A 415 13.38 -25.29 -17.77
N SER A 416 13.40 -26.62 -17.76
CA SER A 416 13.13 -27.41 -16.55
C SER A 416 11.74 -27.21 -15.94
N ASN A 417 10.77 -26.72 -16.71
CA ASN A 417 9.39 -26.52 -16.25
C ASN A 417 8.55 -27.80 -16.35
N ILE A 418 7.54 -27.93 -15.49
CA ILE A 418 6.52 -28.98 -15.53
C ILE A 418 5.22 -28.35 -16.06
N VAL A 419 4.69 -28.84 -17.17
CA VAL A 419 3.45 -28.33 -17.78
C VAL A 419 2.44 -29.46 -17.94
N LYS A 420 1.25 -29.31 -17.36
CA LYS A 420 0.17 -30.30 -17.39
C LYS A 420 -1.09 -29.66 -17.99
N PHE A 421 -1.62 -30.26 -19.06
CA PHE A 421 -2.88 -29.86 -19.67
C PHE A 421 -4.01 -30.84 -19.35
N ARG A 422 -5.20 -30.32 -19.09
CA ARG A 422 -6.43 -31.11 -18.97
C ARG A 422 -7.59 -30.38 -19.64
N GLN A 423 -8.20 -31.01 -20.65
CA GLN A 423 -9.37 -30.45 -21.35
C GLN A 423 -9.10 -29.05 -21.96
N THR A 424 -7.89 -28.85 -22.50
CA THR A 424 -7.46 -27.63 -23.20
C THR A 424 -7.24 -27.93 -24.68
N SER A 425 -7.75 -27.07 -25.56
CA SER A 425 -7.83 -27.31 -27.01
C SER A 425 -6.80 -26.54 -27.84
N THR A 426 -5.99 -25.68 -27.21
CA THR A 426 -5.18 -24.65 -27.88
C THR A 426 -3.70 -24.70 -27.51
N PRO A 427 -2.85 -24.00 -28.28
CA PRO A 427 -1.40 -24.05 -28.10
C PRO A 427 -0.89 -23.38 -26.83
N PHE A 428 0.25 -23.87 -26.33
CA PHE A 428 0.97 -23.29 -25.19
C PHE A 428 1.93 -22.16 -25.59
N PHE A 429 2.48 -22.23 -26.80
CA PHE A 429 3.29 -21.15 -27.38
C PHE A 429 2.53 -20.56 -28.57
N HIS A 430 2.29 -19.25 -28.53
CA HIS A 430 1.62 -18.51 -29.60
C HIS A 430 2.20 -17.12 -29.73
N ASN A 431 2.44 -16.68 -30.98
CA ASN A 431 2.90 -15.32 -31.30
C ASN A 431 1.90 -14.69 -32.28
N ASP A 432 1.17 -13.67 -31.82
CA ASP A 432 0.14 -12.97 -32.62
C ASP A 432 0.69 -11.79 -33.43
N GLU A 433 2.01 -11.65 -33.46
CA GLU A 433 2.66 -10.43 -33.95
C GLU A 433 3.08 -10.52 -35.40
N LYS A 434 2.48 -9.68 -36.23
CA LYS A 434 2.88 -9.55 -37.63
C LYS A 434 4.31 -9.01 -37.73
N GLY A 435 5.18 -9.73 -38.44
CA GLY A 435 6.52 -9.26 -38.83
C GLY A 435 7.65 -9.49 -37.82
N LYS A 436 7.38 -10.09 -36.65
CA LYS A 436 8.42 -10.34 -35.63
C LYS A 436 8.68 -11.82 -35.44
N LYS A 437 9.97 -12.18 -35.38
CA LYS A 437 10.43 -13.53 -35.05
C LYS A 437 11.01 -13.50 -33.64
N ILE A 438 10.49 -14.38 -32.79
CA ILE A 438 11.02 -14.63 -31.46
C ILE A 438 11.62 -16.02 -31.49
N THR A 439 12.89 -16.15 -31.11
CA THR A 439 13.50 -17.46 -30.88
C THR A 439 13.30 -17.85 -29.42
N VAL A 440 12.77 -19.04 -29.19
CA VAL A 440 12.54 -19.59 -27.85
C VAL A 440 13.44 -20.79 -27.64
N ASN A 441 14.25 -20.77 -26.59
CA ASN A 441 15.07 -21.92 -26.18
C ASN A 441 14.26 -22.77 -25.20
N ILE A 442 13.94 -24.00 -25.61
CA ILE A 442 13.17 -24.95 -24.80
C ILE A 442 14.08 -26.13 -24.46
N SER A 443 14.38 -26.33 -23.18
CA SER A 443 15.24 -27.44 -22.74
C SER A 443 14.74 -28.10 -21.46
N ASN A 444 14.85 -29.43 -21.35
CA ASN A 444 14.57 -30.19 -20.13
C ASN A 444 13.16 -30.00 -19.53
N ASN A 445 12.16 -29.60 -20.32
CA ASN A 445 10.78 -29.41 -19.82
C ASN A 445 9.99 -30.72 -19.86
N LYS A 446 9.12 -30.94 -18.86
CA LYS A 446 8.17 -32.07 -18.81
C LYS A 446 6.76 -31.59 -19.17
N ILE A 447 6.33 -31.85 -20.40
CA ILE A 447 5.02 -31.41 -20.91
C ILE A 447 4.10 -32.62 -21.13
N THR A 448 2.88 -32.58 -20.59
CA THR A 448 1.91 -33.70 -20.67
C THR A 448 0.48 -33.20 -20.93
N GLY A 449 -0.37 -34.04 -21.54
CA GLY A 449 -1.81 -33.78 -21.68
C GLY A 449 -2.23 -32.91 -22.88
N ILE A 450 -1.29 -32.56 -23.78
CA ILE A 450 -1.56 -31.83 -25.03
C ILE A 450 -1.29 -32.72 -26.24
N LYS A 451 -2.10 -32.61 -27.31
CA LYS A 451 -1.80 -33.28 -28.58
C LYS A 451 -0.55 -32.64 -29.18
N GLY A 452 0.44 -33.43 -29.63
CA GLY A 452 1.75 -32.91 -30.08
C GLY A 452 1.69 -31.78 -31.12
N LYS A 453 0.68 -31.78 -32.02
CA LYS A 453 0.44 -30.71 -33.01
C LYS A 453 0.10 -29.34 -32.40
N LEU A 454 -0.34 -29.30 -31.15
CA LEU A 454 -0.70 -28.07 -30.43
C LEU A 454 0.47 -27.53 -29.59
N LEU A 455 1.62 -28.21 -29.52
CA LEU A 455 2.75 -27.71 -28.73
C LEU A 455 3.35 -26.42 -29.33
N THR A 456 3.39 -26.30 -30.66
CA THR A 456 4.23 -25.29 -31.37
C THR A 456 3.56 -24.74 -32.63
N SER A 457 2.29 -24.34 -32.58
CA SER A 457 1.54 -24.06 -33.83
C SER A 457 1.90 -22.75 -34.56
N ARG A 458 3.01 -22.06 -34.26
CA ARG A 458 3.59 -20.94 -35.05
C ARG A 458 4.97 -20.46 -34.52
N ILE A 459 5.90 -21.38 -34.24
CA ILE A 459 7.31 -21.01 -34.07
C ILE A 459 8.02 -21.39 -35.38
N ILE A 460 8.49 -20.41 -36.15
CA ILE A 460 9.37 -20.69 -37.30
C ILE A 460 10.74 -21.04 -36.72
N SER A 461 10.96 -22.32 -36.43
CA SER A 461 12.29 -22.85 -36.15
C SER A 461 13.11 -22.82 -37.45
N LYS A 462 14.26 -22.14 -37.46
CA LYS A 462 15.35 -22.58 -38.32
C LYS A 462 16.11 -23.66 -37.55
N GLN A 463 16.27 -24.81 -38.21
CA GLN A 463 17.04 -25.96 -37.75
C GLN A 463 18.49 -25.60 -37.46
#